data_AF-A0A161ZRK9-F1
#
_entry.id   AF-A0A161ZRK9-F1
#
_cell.length_a   1.000
_cell.length_b   1.000
_cell.length_c   1.000
_cell.angle_alpha   90.00
_cell.angle_beta   90.00
_cell.angle_gamma   90.00
#
_symmetry.space_group_name_H-M   'P 1'
#
loop_
_entity.id
_entity.type
_entity.pdbx_description
1 polymer ?
#
loop_
_entity_poly.entity_id
_entity_poly.type
_entity_poly.pdbx_seq_one_letter_code
_entity_poly.pdbx_strand_id
1 'polypeptide(L)'
;MVLMMNAQPSTYKPFHPSYEEMIFHAICSLKRRNGSSSFAIAKFILKHYGGLPKNFRKILLHRLKELVACQKLIRVKNSFKLPSQ
;
A
#
# COMPACT_ATOMS: atom_id res chain seq x y z
N MET A 1 32.79 14.16 -17.80
CA MET A 1 32.12 12.91 -17.39
C MET A 1 31.75 13.08 -15.92
N VAL A 2 30.55 13.47 -15.49
CA VAL A 2 29.18 13.01 -15.79
C VAL A 2 28.92 11.57 -15.30
N LEU A 3 27.97 11.45 -14.34
CA LEU A 3 27.10 10.29 -13.98
C LEU A 3 27.78 9.11 -13.22
N MET A 4 27.22 8.38 -12.23
CA MET A 4 25.89 8.30 -11.55
C MET A 4 25.91 7.17 -10.49
N MET A 5 25.12 7.31 -9.39
CA MET A 5 24.14 6.35 -8.77
C MET A 5 24.48 4.83 -8.68
N ASN A 6 24.14 4.04 -7.66
CA ASN A 6 22.82 3.86 -7.04
C ASN A 6 22.89 2.81 -5.91
N ALA A 7 22.00 2.90 -4.93
CA ALA A 7 21.81 1.90 -3.87
C ALA A 7 21.57 0.48 -4.42
N GLN A 8 22.20 -0.52 -3.82
CA GLN A 8 22.07 -1.93 -4.20
C GLN A 8 20.65 -2.44 -3.90
N PRO A 9 19.90 -2.97 -4.88
CA PRO A 9 18.64 -3.65 -4.61
C PRO A 9 18.93 -4.98 -3.92
N SER A 10 18.56 -5.12 -2.65
CA SER A 10 18.60 -6.41 -1.97
C SER A 10 17.64 -7.36 -2.67
N THR A 11 18.18 -8.40 -3.33
CA THR A 11 17.42 -9.42 -4.06
C THR A 11 16.73 -10.43 -3.13
N TYR A 12 16.26 -9.98 -1.97
CA TYR A 12 15.31 -10.76 -1.19
C TYR A 12 13.93 -10.44 -1.76
N LYS A 13 13.38 -11.33 -2.60
CA LYS A 13 11.97 -11.22 -3.00
C LYS A 13 11.14 -11.41 -1.73
N PRO A 14 10.46 -10.37 -1.21
CA PRO A 14 9.51 -10.60 -0.14
C PRO A 14 8.49 -11.63 -0.64
N PHE A 15 8.06 -12.52 0.25
CA PHE A 15 7.03 -13.54 -0.04
C PHE A 15 5.66 -12.94 -0.36
N HIS A 16 5.54 -11.61 -0.37
CA HIS A 16 4.35 -10.86 -0.67
C HIS A 16 4.63 -9.88 -1.83
N PRO A 17 3.60 -9.50 -2.61
CA PRO A 17 3.72 -8.47 -3.63
C PRO A 17 4.02 -7.09 -3.01
N SER A 18 4.19 -6.06 -3.86
CA SER A 18 4.44 -4.71 -3.38
C SER A 18 3.29 -4.21 -2.48
N TYR A 19 3.59 -3.24 -1.59
CA TYR A 19 2.55 -2.63 -0.77
C TYR A 19 1.47 -1.95 -1.61
N GLU A 20 1.81 -1.37 -2.76
CA GLU A 20 0.85 -0.76 -3.67
C GLU A 20 -0.16 -1.80 -4.18
N GLU A 21 0.33 -2.93 -4.69
CA GLU A 21 -0.52 -4.03 -5.18
C GLU A 21 -1.41 -4.59 -4.06
N MET A 22 -0.85 -4.81 -2.87
CA MET A 22 -1.62 -5.29 -1.71
C MET A 22 -2.72 -4.30 -1.30
N ILE A 23 -2.43 -2.99 -1.34
CA ILE A 23 -3.41 -1.94 -1.00
C ILE A 23 -4.52 -1.87 -2.05
N PHE A 24 -4.18 -1.89 -3.34
CA PHE A 24 -5.16 -1.87 -4.43
C PHE A 24 -6.04 -3.10 -4.39
N HIS A 25 -5.44 -4.28 -4.22
CA HIS A 25 -6.21 -5.51 -4.06
C HIS A 25 -7.17 -5.42 -2.86
N ALA A 26 -6.72 -4.89 -1.72
CA ALA A 26 -7.58 -4.71 -0.56
C ALA A 26 -8.77 -3.76 -0.83
N ILE A 27 -8.53 -2.62 -1.49
CA ILE A 27 -9.59 -1.65 -1.79
C ILE A 27 -10.59 -2.23 -2.80
N CYS A 28 -10.11 -2.89 -3.86
CA CYS A 28 -10.96 -3.57 -4.84
C CYS A 28 -11.80 -4.69 -4.23
N SER A 29 -11.22 -5.47 -3.32
CA SER A 29 -11.91 -6.61 -2.69
C SER A 29 -12.93 -6.19 -1.64
N LEU A 30 -12.68 -5.09 -0.90
CA LEU A 30 -13.60 -4.61 0.15
C LEU A 30 -14.82 -3.86 -0.39
N LYS A 31 -14.81 -3.37 -1.64
CA LYS A 31 -15.94 -2.74 -2.36
C LYS A 31 -16.79 -1.75 -1.54
N ARG A 32 -16.15 -0.88 -0.75
CA ARG A 32 -16.86 0.10 0.08
C ARG A 32 -17.09 1.43 -0.66
N ARG A 33 -18.33 1.95 -0.61
CA ARG A 33 -18.73 3.21 -1.28
C ARG A 33 -17.82 4.40 -0.98
N ASN A 34 -17.39 4.55 0.27
CA ASN A 34 -16.53 5.65 0.71
C ASN A 34 -15.06 5.24 0.85
N GLY A 35 -14.67 4.12 0.25
CA GLY A 35 -13.35 3.52 0.41
C GLY A 35 -13.18 2.74 1.72
N SER A 36 -11.95 2.29 1.93
CA SER A 36 -11.56 1.44 3.04
C SER A 36 -10.62 2.19 3.98
N SER A 37 -10.86 2.09 5.29
CA SER A 37 -9.96 2.68 6.29
C SER A 37 -8.61 1.97 6.31
N SER A 38 -7.57 2.64 6.82
CA SER A 38 -6.24 2.03 7.00
C SER A 38 -6.31 0.75 7.82
N PHE A 39 -7.19 0.70 8.82
CA PHE A 39 -7.44 -0.50 9.62
C PHE A 39 -8.06 -1.65 8.81
N ALA A 40 -9.07 -1.36 7.98
CA ALA A 40 -9.71 -2.37 7.14
C ALA A 40 -8.73 -2.92 6.10
N ILE A 41 -7.92 -2.05 5.49
CA ILE A 41 -6.86 -2.43 4.55
C ILE A 41 -5.81 -3.30 5.26
N ALA A 42 -5.34 -2.89 6.45
CA ALA A 42 -4.39 -3.66 7.23
C ALA A 42 -4.92 -5.06 7.58
N LYS A 43 -6.18 -5.14 8.02
CA LYS A 43 -6.84 -6.40 8.37
C LYS A 43 -6.96 -7.33 7.15
N PHE A 44 -7.29 -6.78 5.98
CA PHE A 44 -7.31 -7.55 4.74
C PHE A 44 -5.92 -8.08 4.40
N ILE A 45 -4.90 -7.22 4.40
CA ILE A 45 -3.54 -7.62 4.00
C ILE A 45 -2.97 -8.69 4.95
N LEU A 46 -3.16 -8.55 6.26
CA LEU A 46 -2.73 -9.55 7.26
C LEU A 46 -3.41 -10.91 7.09
N LYS A 47 -4.64 -10.95 6.55
CA LYS A 47 -5.37 -12.19 6.30
C LYS A 47 -4.93 -12.89 5.02
N HIS A 48 -4.54 -12.12 4.00
CA HIS A 48 -4.28 -12.63 2.65
C HIS A 48 -2.80 -12.82 2.33
N TYR A 49 -1.89 -12.16 3.06
CA TYR A 49 -0.46 -12.18 2.78
C TYR A 49 0.35 -12.54 4.02
N GLY A 50 1.32 -13.45 3.86
CA GLY A 50 2.30 -13.82 4.87
C GLY A 50 3.61 -13.04 4.75
N GLY A 51 4.54 -13.27 5.68
CA GLY A 51 5.89 -12.68 5.63
C GLY A 51 5.94 -11.17 5.89
N LEU A 52 4.89 -10.61 6.50
CA LEU A 52 4.82 -9.18 6.79
C LEU A 52 5.66 -8.82 8.03
N PRO A 53 6.40 -7.70 8.02
CA PRO A 53 7.22 -7.31 9.16
C PRO A 53 6.36 -6.87 10.36
N LYS A 54 6.90 -6.96 11.58
CA LYS A 54 6.17 -6.60 12.83
C LYS A 54 5.66 -5.15 12.83
N ASN A 55 6.38 -4.25 12.16
CA ASN A 55 6.03 -2.83 12.03
C ASN A 55 5.13 -2.54 10.79
N PHE A 56 4.55 -3.56 10.17
CA PHE A 56 3.75 -3.49 8.95
C PHE A 56 2.71 -2.36 8.96
N ARG A 57 1.98 -2.16 10.06
CA ARG A 57 0.93 -1.12 10.14
C ARG A 57 1.50 0.30 9.97
N LYS A 58 2.71 0.57 10.48
CA LYS A 58 3.38 1.86 10.33
C LYS A 58 3.84 2.07 8.89
N ILE A 59 4.40 1.02 8.27
CA ILE A 59 4.80 1.04 6.85
C ILE A 59 3.58 1.27 5.96
N LEU A 60 2.48 0.55 6.20
CA LEU A 60 1.23 0.70 5.48
C LEU A 60 0.71 2.15 5.53
N LEU A 61 0.71 2.76 6.72
CA LEU A 61 0.27 4.15 6.87
C LEU A 61 1.14 5.12 6.06
N HIS A 62 2.45 4.91 6.05
CA HIS A 62 3.37 5.71 5.23
C HIS A 62 3.08 5.53 3.74
N ARG A 63 2.96 4.29 3.25
CA ARG A 63 2.62 3.98 1.86
C ARG A 63 1.28 4.55 1.42
N LEU A 64 0.26 4.51 2.27
CA LEU A 64 -1.04 5.14 1.98
C LEU A 64 -0.92 6.66 1.79
N LYS A 65 -0.08 7.34 2.59
CA LYS A 65 0.17 8.78 2.42
C LYS A 65 0.92 9.08 1.12
N GLU A 66 1.93 8.28 0.80
CA GLU A 66 2.67 8.41 -0.46
C GLU A 66 1.76 8.20 -1.67
N LEU A 67 0.93 7.16 -1.68
CA LEU A 67 0.00 6.89 -2.79
C LEU A 67 -1.04 8.01 -2.96
N VAL A 68 -1.47 8.66 -1.88
CA VAL A 68 -2.31 9.86 -1.96
C VAL A 68 -1.53 11.04 -2.54
N ALA A 69 -0.27 11.24 -2.15
CA ALA A 69 0.58 12.28 -2.72
C ALA A 69 0.87 12.05 -4.22
N CYS A 70 1.03 10.80 -4.64
CA CYS A 70 1.17 10.39 -6.03
C CYS A 70 -0.16 10.38 -6.81
N GLN A 71 -1.28 10.82 -6.21
CA GLN A 71 -2.62 10.82 -6.80
C GLN A 71 -3.14 9.44 -7.24
N LYS A 72 -2.50 8.37 -6.78
CA LYS A 72 -2.90 6.97 -7.02
C LYS A 72 -4.05 6.54 -6.11
N LEU A 73 -4.26 7.25 -5.01
CA LEU A 73 -5.39 7.07 -4.09
C LEU A 73 -6.02 8.41 -3.75
N ILE A 74 -7.33 8.39 -3.50
CA ILE A 74 -8.06 9.52 -2.93
C ILE A 74 -8.34 9.25 -1.46
N ARG A 75 -7.99 10.19 -0.60
CA ARG A 75 -8.38 10.18 0.81
C ARG A 75 -9.80 10.74 0.97
N VAL A 76 -10.69 9.98 1.59
CA VAL A 76 -12.06 10.38 1.94
C VAL A 76 -12.22 10.29 3.45
N LYS A 77 -12.11 11.42 4.16
CA LYS A 77 -12.06 11.48 5.64
C LYS A 77 -10.94 10.57 6.19
N ASN A 78 -11.31 9.46 6.84
CA ASN A 78 -10.40 8.45 7.39
C ASN A 78 -10.27 7.19 6.53
N SER A 79 -10.80 7.22 5.31
CA SER A 79 -10.77 6.12 4.34
C SER A 79 -9.97 6.48 3.09
N PHE A 80 -9.59 5.44 2.35
CA PHE A 80 -8.85 5.53 1.09
C PHE A 80 -9.63 4.79 0.01
N LYS A 81 -9.74 5.38 -1.17
CA LYS A 81 -10.37 4.75 -2.34
C LYS A 81 -9.51 4.96 -3.58
N LEU A 82 -9.73 4.14 -4.59
CA LEU A 82 -9.18 4.38 -5.92
C LEU A 82 -9.81 5.66 -6.51
N PRO A 83 -9.06 6.43 -7.31
CA PRO A 83 -9.64 7.46 -8.14
C PRO A 83 -10.75 6.86 -9.01
N SER A 84 -11.85 7.61 -9.19
CA SER A 84 -12.75 7.27 -10.29
C SER A 84 -11.95 7.52 -11.57
N GLN A 85 -11.77 6.50 -12.39
CA GLN A 85 -11.52 6.76 -13.81
C GLN A 85 -12.71 7.51 -14.40
#